data_AF-A0A5C3FAM6-F1
#
_entry.id   AF-A0A5C3FAM6-F1
#
_cell.length_a   1.000
_cell.length_b   1.000
_cell.length_c   1.000
_cell.angle_alpha   90.00
_cell.angle_beta   90.00
_cell.angle_gamma   90.00
#
_symmetry.space_group_name_H-M   'P 1'
#
loop_
_entity.id
_entity.type
_entity.pdbx_description
1 polymer ?
#
loop_
_entity_poly.entity_id
_entity_poly.type
_entity_poly.pdbx_seq_one_letter_code
_entity_poly.pdbx_strand_id
1 'polypeptide(L)'
;MARHARRIPPPSGAGAMPPSSAAATRSTPRVPNRLNLTIILALQPVFLLATAFFIASPLLADPPHAQSADTEIASKYAARLAATDGAVLVTAAWKALVAVFVVQGWWCTRIARWCRAATQQQPAPTEKQVAASASSSKIKAAAAADGQPGDERIGKRDVEDVALSIFSLPLLVVFFNVVVILFGAPVSALKSTTLLSCYLALLVGLPLVHVLGVPFLSLPSPSSSATPRNGITSAPSASGQGGEQHLLWTQLVTLDIAHHPAILPLVVPAVTVLSTAATLGTAALALDWERQWQTFPLPCIAAAVAGLMAGNTLTAVWAWRQ
;
A
#
# COMPACT_ATOMS: atom_id res chain seq x y z
N MET A 1 -4.86 -51.68 -72.87
CA MET A 1 -5.01 -50.26 -72.47
C MET A 1 -6.09 -50.16 -71.40
N ALA A 2 -5.69 -50.28 -70.13
CA ALA A 2 -6.60 -50.32 -68.99
C ALA A 2 -6.55 -48.97 -68.23
N ARG A 3 -7.65 -48.22 -68.25
CA ARG A 3 -7.81 -47.00 -67.45
C ARG A 3 -8.32 -47.38 -66.06
N HIS A 4 -7.44 -47.25 -65.08
CA HIS A 4 -7.72 -47.50 -63.67
C HIS A 4 -8.39 -46.25 -63.07
N ALA A 5 -9.72 -46.26 -62.98
CA ALA A 5 -10.49 -45.20 -62.33
C ALA A 5 -10.46 -45.38 -60.82
N ARG A 6 -9.67 -44.56 -60.11
CA ARG A 6 -9.71 -44.46 -58.64
C ARG A 6 -11.03 -43.84 -58.21
N ARG A 7 -11.87 -44.61 -57.52
CA ARG A 7 -13.02 -44.11 -56.77
C ARG A 7 -12.52 -43.39 -55.52
N ILE A 8 -12.86 -42.12 -55.39
CA ILE A 8 -12.68 -41.31 -54.18
C ILE A 8 -13.88 -41.59 -53.25
N PRO A 9 -13.68 -42.01 -51.99
CA PRO A 9 -14.79 -42.20 -51.06
C PRO A 9 -15.36 -40.84 -50.60
N PRO A 10 -16.67 -40.75 -50.33
CA PRO A 10 -17.30 -39.52 -49.84
C PRO A 10 -16.82 -39.19 -48.41
N PRO A 11 -16.75 -37.90 -48.03
CA PRO A 11 -16.41 -37.48 -46.69
C PRO A 11 -17.49 -37.94 -45.70
N SER A 12 -17.13 -38.94 -44.91
CA SER A 12 -17.89 -39.42 -43.76
C SER A 12 -17.77 -38.41 -42.61
N GLY A 13 -18.93 -38.00 -42.08
CA GLY A 13 -19.04 -37.54 -40.69
C GLY A 13 -19.08 -36.03 -40.50
N ALA A 14 -20.26 -35.44 -40.72
CA ALA A 14 -20.69 -34.26 -39.97
C ALA A 14 -20.80 -34.65 -38.49
N GLY A 15 -19.67 -34.59 -37.77
CA GLY A 15 -19.63 -34.78 -36.33
C GLY A 15 -20.43 -33.66 -35.67
N ALA A 16 -21.54 -34.04 -35.04
CA ALA A 16 -22.35 -33.15 -34.21
C ALA A 16 -21.44 -32.49 -33.18
N MET A 17 -21.19 -31.20 -33.36
CA MET A 17 -20.47 -30.34 -32.43
C MET A 17 -21.27 -30.37 -31.11
N PRO A 18 -20.74 -30.91 -30.00
CA PRO A 18 -21.47 -30.89 -28.74
C PRO A 18 -21.74 -29.42 -28.38
N PRO A 19 -22.93 -29.08 -27.88
CA PRO A 19 -23.22 -27.72 -27.41
C PRO A 19 -22.29 -27.42 -26.23
N SER A 20 -21.14 -26.81 -26.54
CA SER A 20 -20.18 -26.25 -25.58
C SER A 20 -20.76 -24.95 -25.04
N SER A 21 -21.89 -25.06 -24.36
CA SER A 21 -22.53 -24.00 -23.59
C SER A 21 -22.53 -24.39 -22.12
N ALA A 22 -21.43 -24.99 -21.66
CA ALA A 22 -21.10 -24.96 -20.24
C ALA A 22 -20.81 -23.50 -19.93
N ALA A 23 -21.86 -22.76 -19.55
CA ALA A 23 -21.76 -21.43 -19.01
C ALA A 23 -20.76 -21.51 -17.86
N ALA A 24 -19.52 -21.13 -18.15
CA ALA A 24 -18.45 -21.11 -17.17
C ALA A 24 -18.89 -20.10 -16.12
N THR A 25 -19.45 -20.60 -15.03
CA THR A 25 -19.85 -19.83 -13.87
C THR A 25 -18.57 -19.13 -13.43
N ARG A 26 -18.43 -17.84 -13.76
CA ARG A 26 -17.30 -17.02 -13.33
C ARG A 26 -17.31 -17.06 -11.81
N SER A 27 -16.45 -17.87 -11.22
CA SER A 27 -16.22 -17.85 -9.79
C SER A 27 -15.64 -16.49 -9.48
N THR A 28 -16.42 -15.66 -8.78
CA THR A 28 -15.91 -14.38 -8.31
C THR A 28 -14.78 -14.65 -7.31
N PRO A 29 -13.66 -13.93 -7.40
CA PRO A 29 -12.55 -14.11 -6.48
C PRO A 29 -13.04 -13.81 -5.06
N ARG A 30 -12.97 -14.80 -4.18
CA ARG A 30 -13.44 -14.66 -2.80
C ARG A 30 -12.41 -13.86 -2.01
N VAL A 31 -12.83 -12.74 -1.43
CA VAL A 31 -11.97 -11.89 -0.60
C VAL A 31 -11.66 -12.61 0.74
N PRO A 32 -10.38 -12.81 1.11
CA PRO A 32 -10.03 -13.45 2.37
C PRO A 32 -10.47 -12.62 3.57
N ASN A 33 -11.13 -13.27 4.54
CA ASN A 33 -11.42 -12.74 5.88
C ASN A 33 -11.75 -11.23 5.90
N ARG A 34 -12.86 -10.85 5.27
CA ARG A 34 -13.36 -9.46 5.18
C ARG A 34 -13.41 -8.74 6.53
N LEU A 35 -13.78 -9.48 7.58
CA LEU A 35 -13.80 -8.97 8.95
C LEU A 35 -12.42 -8.48 9.39
N ASN A 36 -11.36 -9.26 9.13
CA ASN A 36 -9.99 -8.90 9.48
C ASN A 36 -9.55 -7.63 8.75
N LEU A 37 -9.81 -7.54 7.44
CA LEU A 37 -9.53 -6.32 6.67
C LEU A 37 -10.27 -5.10 7.25
N THR A 38 -11.56 -5.26 7.57
CA THR A 38 -12.38 -4.18 8.12
C THR A 38 -11.82 -3.68 9.46
N ILE A 39 -11.41 -4.60 10.34
CA ILE A 39 -10.79 -4.25 11.63
C ILE A 39 -9.48 -3.49 11.41
N ILE A 40 -8.62 -3.98 10.50
CA ILE A 40 -7.34 -3.31 10.17
C ILE A 40 -7.58 -1.88 9.65
N LEU A 41 -8.54 -1.69 8.75
CA LEU A 41 -8.88 -0.40 8.16
C LEU A 41 -9.54 0.56 9.16
N ALA A 42 -10.34 0.05 10.10
CA ALA A 42 -11.00 0.85 11.12
C ALA A 42 -10.05 1.28 12.24
N LEU A 43 -9.09 0.42 12.61
CA LEU A 43 -8.19 0.70 13.74
C LEU A 43 -7.12 1.74 13.42
N GLN A 44 -6.65 1.79 12.17
CA GLN A 44 -5.65 2.76 11.72
C GLN A 44 -6.05 4.23 12.00
N PRO A 45 -7.22 4.73 11.55
CA PRO A 45 -7.60 6.11 11.80
C PRO A 45 -7.87 6.38 13.29
N VAL A 46 -8.36 5.40 14.05
CA VAL A 46 -8.54 5.56 15.50
C VAL A 46 -7.21 5.82 16.19
N PHE A 47 -6.16 5.06 15.84
CA PHE A 47 -4.82 5.29 16.39
C PHE A 47 -4.18 6.60 15.92
N LEU A 48 -4.41 7.01 14.67
CA LEU A 48 -3.91 8.30 14.17
C LEU A 48 -4.63 9.49 14.82
N LEU A 49 -5.94 9.39 15.05
CA LEU A 49 -6.70 10.41 15.79
C LEU A 49 -6.28 10.45 17.27
N ALA A 50 -6.06 9.30 17.90
CA ALA A 50 -5.53 9.24 19.26
C ALA A 50 -4.15 9.89 19.35
N THR A 51 -3.30 9.66 18.34
CA THR A 51 -2.00 10.33 18.21
C THR A 51 -2.17 11.84 18.09
N ALA A 52 -3.03 12.32 17.18
CA ALA A 52 -3.36 13.73 17.00
C ALA A 52 -3.85 14.39 18.31
N PHE A 53 -4.77 13.71 19.01
CA PHE A 53 -5.29 14.17 20.29
C PHE A 53 -4.21 14.22 21.38
N PHE A 54 -3.33 13.23 21.44
CA PHE A 54 -2.23 13.21 22.41
C PHE A 54 -1.21 14.33 22.18
N ILE A 55 -0.95 14.69 20.91
CA ILE A 55 -0.09 15.83 20.55
C ILE A 55 -0.78 17.16 20.87
N ALA A 56 -2.09 17.24 20.62
CA ALA A 56 -2.88 18.43 20.93
C ALA A 56 -3.13 18.59 22.43
N SER A 57 -3.07 17.51 23.22
CA SER A 57 -3.31 17.52 24.67
C SER A 57 -2.50 18.57 25.43
N PRO A 58 -1.16 18.69 25.30
CA PRO A 58 -0.42 19.77 25.96
C PRO A 58 -0.79 21.18 25.44
N LEU A 59 -1.32 21.28 24.21
CA LEU A 59 -1.85 22.54 23.67
C LEU A 59 -3.29 22.82 24.18
N LEU A 60 -3.97 21.83 24.75
CA LEU A 60 -5.36 21.87 25.23
C LEU A 60 -5.46 21.84 26.77
N ALA A 61 -4.43 21.35 27.47
CA ALA A 61 -4.46 21.00 28.90
C ALA A 61 -4.39 22.20 29.86
N ASP A 62 -4.29 23.43 29.35
CA ASP A 62 -4.52 24.65 30.13
C ASP A 62 -5.87 25.26 29.75
N PRO A 63 -7.01 24.77 30.28
CA PRO A 63 -8.21 25.60 30.33
C PRO A 63 -7.98 26.64 31.44
N PRO A 64 -7.75 27.94 31.14
CA PRO A 64 -7.88 28.93 32.19
C PRO A 64 -9.32 28.83 32.72
N HIS A 65 -9.45 28.51 34.00
CA HIS A 65 -10.73 28.63 34.70
C HIS A 65 -11.25 30.06 34.57
N ALA A 66 -12.13 30.34 33.61
CA ALA A 66 -13.05 31.48 33.65
C ALA A 66 -14.03 31.43 32.48
N GLN A 67 -15.28 31.15 32.82
CA GLN A 67 -16.45 31.53 32.04
C GLN A 67 -16.49 33.07 31.92
N SER A 68 -15.94 33.66 30.85
CA SER A 68 -16.47 34.91 30.29
C SER A 68 -15.97 35.09 28.85
N ALA A 69 -16.87 35.54 27.99
CA ALA A 69 -16.92 35.23 26.58
C ALA A 69 -15.89 35.96 25.68
N ASP A 70 -15.26 35.17 24.81
CA ASP A 70 -15.16 35.35 23.36
C ASP A 70 -14.09 36.23 22.67
N THR A 71 -13.18 36.92 23.37
CA THR A 71 -12.02 37.53 22.66
C THR A 71 -10.71 37.42 23.42
N GLU A 72 -10.76 37.49 24.75
CA GLU A 72 -9.56 37.48 25.57
C GLU A 72 -8.86 36.11 25.55
N ILE A 73 -9.61 34.99 25.55
CA ILE A 73 -9.03 33.64 25.51
C ILE A 73 -8.30 33.39 24.20
N ALA A 74 -8.87 33.80 23.06
CA ALA A 74 -8.23 33.67 21.76
C ALA A 74 -6.93 34.49 21.69
N SER A 75 -6.93 35.72 22.24
CA SER A 75 -5.73 36.57 22.30
C SER A 75 -4.66 36.01 23.24
N LYS A 76 -5.04 35.46 24.41
CA LYS A 76 -4.11 34.82 25.36
C LYS A 76 -3.55 33.52 24.80
N TYR A 77 -4.36 32.74 24.08
CA TYR A 77 -3.89 31.55 23.39
C TYR A 77 -2.93 31.92 22.26
N ALA A 78 -3.25 32.94 21.47
CA ALA A 78 -2.37 33.43 20.41
C ALA A 78 -1.05 33.98 20.97
N ALA A 79 -1.10 34.74 22.05
CA ALA A 79 0.08 35.26 22.74
C ALA A 79 0.92 34.15 23.36
N ARG A 80 0.29 33.12 23.94
CA ARG A 80 0.99 31.93 24.43
C ARG A 80 1.62 31.16 23.29
N LEU A 81 0.93 30.93 22.19
CA LEU A 81 1.50 30.22 21.04
C LEU A 81 2.65 31.01 20.39
N ALA A 82 2.56 32.34 20.38
CA ALA A 82 3.66 33.23 19.95
C ALA A 82 4.83 33.23 20.94
N ALA A 83 4.56 33.06 22.24
CA ALA A 83 5.56 32.90 23.29
C ALA A 83 6.08 31.46 23.43
N THR A 84 5.37 30.48 22.87
CA THR A 84 5.77 29.08 22.88
C THR A 84 7.02 28.98 22.04
N ASP A 85 8.13 28.71 22.71
CA ASP A 85 9.42 28.46 22.10
C ASP A 85 9.25 27.45 20.95
N GLY A 86 9.79 27.77 19.78
CA GLY A 86 9.79 26.88 18.63
C GLY A 86 10.31 25.47 18.97
N ALA A 87 11.14 25.35 20.01
CA ALA A 87 11.59 24.08 20.57
C ALA A 87 10.43 23.17 21.05
N VAL A 88 9.39 23.72 21.67
CA VAL A 88 8.23 22.94 22.16
C VAL A 88 7.41 22.41 20.99
N LEU A 89 7.16 23.25 19.98
CA LEU A 89 6.42 22.85 18.78
C LEU A 89 7.18 21.78 17.99
N VAL A 90 8.50 21.93 17.82
CA VAL A 90 9.35 20.93 17.17
C VAL A 90 9.33 19.61 17.95
N THR A 91 9.39 19.66 19.28
CA THR A 91 9.31 18.46 20.12
C THR A 91 7.96 17.75 20.00
N ALA A 92 6.86 18.51 19.96
CA ALA A 92 5.52 17.97 19.76
C ALA A 92 5.37 17.34 18.37
N ALA A 93 5.83 18.03 17.32
CA ALA A 93 5.83 17.53 15.94
C ALA A 93 6.71 16.28 15.77
N TRP A 94 7.85 16.20 16.46
CA TRP A 94 8.69 15.00 16.45
C TRP A 94 7.99 13.81 17.11
N LYS A 95 7.42 14.00 18.31
CA LYS A 95 6.63 12.96 19.00
C LYS A 95 5.47 12.48 18.14
N ALA A 96 4.81 13.41 17.45
CA ALA A 96 3.75 13.13 16.50
C ALA A 96 4.20 12.22 15.37
N LEU A 97 5.32 12.57 14.74
CA LEU A 97 5.89 11.84 13.62
C LEU A 97 6.28 10.41 14.05
N VAL A 98 6.91 10.25 15.23
CA VAL A 98 7.24 8.94 15.78
C VAL A 98 5.99 8.08 16.00
N ALA A 99 4.94 8.66 16.59
CA ALA A 99 3.69 7.93 16.82
C ALA A 99 3.01 7.52 15.51
N VAL A 100 2.96 8.42 14.51
CA VAL A 100 2.47 8.09 13.16
C VAL A 100 3.31 6.98 12.54
N PHE A 101 4.63 7.03 12.65
CA PHE A 101 5.53 5.99 12.14
C PHE A 101 5.24 4.62 12.77
N VAL A 102 5.05 4.55 14.09
CA VAL A 102 4.71 3.30 14.79
C VAL A 102 3.36 2.75 14.32
N VAL A 103 2.34 3.61 14.24
CA VAL A 103 0.98 3.21 13.79
C VAL A 103 1.02 2.74 12.33
N GLN A 104 1.75 3.44 11.46
CA GLN A 104 1.88 3.07 10.07
C GLN A 104 2.70 1.78 9.89
N GLY A 105 3.79 1.60 10.63
CA GLY A 105 4.56 0.35 10.62
C GLY A 105 3.71 -0.85 11.03
N TRP A 106 2.93 -0.72 12.11
CA TRP A 106 1.97 -1.74 12.53
C TRP A 106 0.95 -2.05 11.43
N TRP A 107 0.33 -1.02 10.84
CA TRP A 107 -0.67 -1.20 9.80
C TRP A 107 -0.07 -1.84 8.53
N CYS A 108 1.12 -1.41 8.11
CA CYS A 108 1.84 -1.92 6.94
C CYS A 108 2.11 -3.43 7.05
N THR A 109 2.59 -3.90 8.20
CA THR A 109 2.82 -5.34 8.41
C THR A 109 1.52 -6.16 8.33
N ARG A 110 0.41 -5.62 8.84
CA ARG A 110 -0.90 -6.28 8.83
C ARG A 110 -1.49 -6.33 7.42
N ILE A 111 -1.44 -5.23 6.68
CA ILE A 111 -1.97 -5.18 5.31
C ILE A 111 -1.11 -6.03 4.36
N ALA A 112 0.22 -6.06 4.53
CA ALA A 112 1.10 -6.91 3.74
C ALA A 112 0.76 -8.40 3.92
N ARG A 113 0.55 -8.84 5.17
CA ARG A 113 0.09 -10.21 5.47
C ARG A 113 -1.26 -10.52 4.84
N TRP A 114 -2.20 -9.58 4.90
CA TRP A 114 -3.51 -9.74 4.27
C TRP A 114 -3.40 -9.84 2.74
N CYS A 115 -2.60 -8.99 2.10
CA CYS A 115 -2.37 -9.02 0.65
C CYS A 115 -1.74 -10.36 0.20
N ARG A 116 -0.73 -10.85 0.92
CA ARG A 116 -0.11 -12.16 0.65
C ARG A 116 -1.12 -13.31 0.76
N ALA A 117 -1.97 -13.28 1.79
CA ALA A 117 -3.04 -14.26 1.95
C ALA A 117 -4.08 -14.18 0.81
N ALA A 118 -4.39 -12.97 0.32
CA ALA A 118 -5.28 -12.75 -0.81
C ALA A 118 -4.72 -13.31 -2.12
N THR A 119 -3.43 -13.12 -2.38
CA THR A 119 -2.77 -13.68 -3.57
C THR A 119 -2.73 -15.21 -3.52
N GLN A 120 -2.46 -15.79 -2.35
CA GLN A 120 -2.42 -17.26 -2.18
C GLN A 120 -3.78 -17.94 -2.38
N GLN A 121 -4.89 -17.22 -2.20
CA GLN A 121 -6.25 -17.75 -2.38
C GLN A 121 -6.76 -17.67 -3.83
N GLN A 122 -6.00 -17.06 -4.75
CA GLN A 122 -6.40 -17.08 -6.15
C GLN A 122 -6.48 -18.53 -6.64
N PRO A 123 -7.63 -18.97 -7.19
CA PRO A 123 -7.82 -20.35 -7.61
C PRO A 123 -6.72 -20.72 -8.59
N ALA A 124 -6.11 -21.89 -8.36
CA ALA A 124 -4.99 -22.35 -9.15
C ALA A 124 -5.30 -22.21 -10.65
N PRO A 125 -4.36 -21.68 -11.44
CA PRO A 125 -4.61 -21.48 -12.86
C PRO A 125 -4.99 -22.80 -13.51
N THR A 126 -5.92 -22.69 -14.46
CA THR A 126 -6.61 -23.80 -15.14
C THR A 126 -5.66 -24.97 -15.48
N GLU A 127 -6.17 -26.20 -15.40
CA GLU A 127 -5.52 -27.51 -15.57
C GLU A 127 -4.29 -27.60 -16.52
N LYS A 128 -4.25 -26.80 -17.60
CA LYS A 128 -3.08 -26.67 -18.49
C LYS A 128 -1.82 -26.08 -17.83
N GLN A 129 -1.95 -25.14 -16.88
CA GLN A 129 -0.82 -24.64 -16.09
C GLN A 129 -0.49 -25.54 -14.88
N VAL A 130 -1.43 -26.38 -14.45
CA VAL A 130 -1.22 -27.39 -13.39
C VAL A 130 -0.28 -28.48 -13.87
N ALA A 131 -0.33 -28.88 -15.15
CA ALA A 131 0.59 -29.88 -15.71
C ALA A 131 2.07 -29.44 -15.61
N ALA A 132 2.37 -28.15 -15.81
CA ALA A 132 3.72 -27.61 -15.63
C ALA A 132 4.09 -27.47 -14.13
N SER A 133 3.14 -27.00 -13.31
CA SER A 133 3.33 -26.76 -11.87
C SER A 133 3.41 -28.02 -11.01
N ALA A 134 2.80 -29.13 -11.44
CA ALA A 134 2.75 -30.41 -10.72
C ALA A 134 4.14 -31.07 -10.57
N SER A 135 5.08 -30.75 -11.48
CA SER A 135 6.47 -31.15 -11.33
C SER A 135 7.17 -30.43 -10.16
N SER A 136 6.80 -29.17 -9.90
CA SER A 136 7.39 -28.34 -8.84
C SER A 136 6.74 -28.59 -7.47
N SER A 137 5.48 -29.02 -7.42
CA SER A 137 4.79 -29.33 -6.16
C SER A 137 5.30 -30.60 -5.49
N LYS A 138 5.71 -31.62 -6.27
CA LYS A 138 6.34 -32.84 -5.75
C LYS A 138 7.65 -32.55 -5.01
N ILE A 139 8.43 -31.57 -5.49
CA ILE A 139 9.69 -31.14 -4.85
C ILE A 139 9.39 -30.37 -3.55
N LYS A 140 8.35 -29.54 -3.53
CA LYS A 140 7.93 -28.80 -2.31
C LYS A 140 7.33 -29.71 -1.23
N ALA A 141 6.57 -30.73 -1.63
CA ALA A 141 6.00 -31.71 -0.69
C ALA A 141 7.10 -32.57 -0.05
N ALA A 142 8.14 -32.93 -0.81
CA ALA A 142 9.31 -33.62 -0.28
C ALA A 142 10.11 -32.73 0.70
N ALA A 143 10.22 -31.42 0.42
CA ALA A 143 10.89 -30.47 1.33
C ALA A 143 10.07 -30.15 2.60
N ALA A 144 8.74 -30.28 2.56
CA ALA A 144 7.87 -30.10 3.73
C ALA A 144 7.86 -31.33 4.66
N ALA A 145 8.24 -32.51 4.16
CA ALA A 145 8.36 -33.73 4.97
C ALA A 145 9.59 -33.73 5.89
N ASP A 146 10.57 -32.86 5.64
CA ASP A 146 11.85 -32.81 6.37
C ASP A 146 11.80 -32.02 7.70
N GLY A 147 10.61 -31.88 8.30
CA GLY A 147 10.44 -31.61 9.72
C GLY A 147 11.02 -30.30 10.30
N GLN A 148 11.54 -29.36 9.49
CA GLN A 148 11.96 -28.07 10.04
C GLN A 148 10.75 -27.19 10.38
N PRO A 149 10.65 -26.68 11.63
CA PRO A 149 9.52 -25.84 12.06
C PRO A 149 9.44 -24.59 11.17
N GLY A 150 8.37 -24.50 10.38
CA GLY A 150 8.16 -23.49 9.34
C GLY A 150 8.03 -22.04 9.84
N ASP A 151 8.00 -21.81 11.15
CA ASP A 151 7.87 -20.48 11.74
C ASP A 151 9.15 -19.63 11.60
N GLU A 152 10.34 -20.22 11.55
CA GLU A 152 11.59 -19.44 11.55
C GLU A 152 11.83 -18.70 10.21
N ARG A 153 11.34 -19.25 9.09
CA ARG A 153 11.51 -18.64 7.76
C ARG A 153 10.58 -17.45 7.52
N ILE A 154 9.45 -17.39 8.22
CA ILE A 154 8.48 -16.29 8.09
C ILE A 154 9.05 -15.02 8.75
N GLY A 155 9.76 -15.16 9.88
CA GLY A 155 10.34 -14.03 10.60
C GLY A 155 11.43 -13.29 9.83
N LYS A 156 12.34 -14.00 9.15
CA LYS A 156 13.50 -13.37 8.46
C LYS A 156 13.08 -12.41 7.34
N ARG A 157 12.06 -12.78 6.56
CA ARG A 157 11.57 -11.97 5.43
C ARG A 157 10.85 -10.70 5.89
N ASP A 158 10.03 -10.84 6.93
CA ASP A 158 9.30 -9.69 7.47
C ASP A 158 10.29 -8.61 7.97
N VAL A 159 11.43 -9.00 8.54
CA VAL A 159 12.46 -8.03 9.00
C VAL A 159 13.17 -7.35 7.82
N GLU A 160 13.47 -8.08 6.75
CA GLU A 160 14.10 -7.53 5.54
C GLU A 160 13.18 -6.50 4.85
N ASP A 161 11.91 -6.84 4.69
CA ASP A 161 10.91 -5.95 4.07
C ASP A 161 10.68 -4.68 4.91
N VAL A 162 10.72 -4.79 6.24
CA VAL A 162 10.67 -3.63 7.15
C VAL A 162 11.95 -2.79 7.07
N ALA A 163 13.13 -3.43 7.01
CA ALA A 163 14.39 -2.70 6.90
C ALA A 163 14.46 -1.91 5.58
N LEU A 164 14.05 -2.51 4.47
CA LEU A 164 14.01 -1.86 3.16
C LEU A 164 13.02 -0.70 3.13
N SER A 165 11.84 -0.85 3.73
CA SER A 165 10.85 0.24 3.78
C SER A 165 11.36 1.42 4.62
N ILE A 166 12.01 1.16 5.77
CA ILE A 166 12.65 2.19 6.60
C ILE A 166 13.78 2.89 5.83
N PHE A 167 14.63 2.13 5.13
CA PHE A 167 15.74 2.68 4.35
C PHE A 167 15.26 3.53 3.17
N SER A 168 14.09 3.22 2.60
CA SER A 168 13.47 4.01 1.52
C SER A 168 12.82 5.32 1.99
N LEU A 169 12.56 5.47 3.29
CA LEU A 169 11.78 6.58 3.83
C LEU A 169 12.41 7.95 3.55
N PRO A 170 13.73 8.18 3.72
CA PRO A 170 14.34 9.47 3.36
C PRO A 170 14.16 9.82 1.87
N LEU A 171 14.25 8.83 0.99
CA LEU A 171 14.02 9.02 -0.45
C LEU A 171 12.57 9.44 -0.72
N LEU A 172 11.60 8.79 -0.07
CA LEU A 172 10.18 9.16 -0.14
C LEU A 172 9.95 10.58 0.38
N VAL A 173 10.58 10.97 1.48
CA VAL A 173 10.48 12.34 2.03
C VAL A 173 11.00 13.35 1.01
N VAL A 174 12.17 13.11 0.41
CA VAL A 174 12.72 14.00 -0.63
C VAL A 174 11.78 14.07 -1.83
N PHE A 175 11.25 12.94 -2.30
CA PHE A 175 10.29 12.88 -3.39
C PHE A 175 9.04 13.73 -3.09
N PHE A 176 8.39 13.52 -1.94
CA PHE A 176 7.22 14.30 -1.56
C PHE A 176 7.56 15.77 -1.30
N ASN A 177 8.76 16.11 -0.86
CA ASN A 177 9.20 17.49 -0.68
C ASN A 177 9.28 18.22 -2.03
N VAL A 178 9.93 17.62 -3.01
CA VAL A 178 9.98 18.15 -4.39
C VAL A 178 8.57 18.32 -4.95
N VAL A 179 7.73 17.28 -4.84
CA VAL A 179 6.34 17.34 -5.33
C VAL A 179 5.57 18.49 -4.67
N VAL A 180 5.59 18.58 -3.34
CA VAL A 180 4.86 19.60 -2.59
C VAL A 180 5.36 21.02 -2.93
N ILE A 181 6.67 21.22 -3.12
CA ILE A 181 7.23 22.50 -3.60
C ILE A 181 6.74 22.83 -5.02
N LEU A 182 6.72 21.86 -5.93
CA LEU A 182 6.23 22.06 -7.30
C LEU A 182 4.73 22.43 -7.33
N PHE A 183 3.95 21.96 -6.36
CA PHE A 183 2.54 22.34 -6.17
C PHE A 183 2.34 23.62 -5.35
N GLY A 184 3.38 24.44 -5.19
CA GLY A 184 3.28 25.79 -4.65
C GLY A 184 3.53 25.91 -3.15
N ALA A 185 4.06 24.88 -2.49
CA ALA A 185 4.47 25.04 -1.09
C ALA A 185 5.63 26.04 -0.94
N PRO A 186 5.65 26.83 0.15
CA PRO A 186 6.65 27.86 0.35
C PRO A 186 8.05 27.27 0.55
N VAL A 187 8.99 27.68 -0.30
CA VAL A 187 10.42 27.35 -0.15
C VAL A 187 11.08 28.07 1.03
N SER A 188 10.50 29.17 1.51
CA SER A 188 10.98 29.89 2.70
C SER A 188 10.70 29.14 4.00
N ALA A 189 9.70 28.25 4.01
CA ALA A 189 9.28 27.49 5.18
C ALA A 189 9.66 26.00 5.07
N LEU A 190 10.93 25.71 4.71
CA LEU A 190 11.42 24.34 4.48
C LEU A 190 11.11 23.38 5.63
N LYS A 191 11.11 23.83 6.89
CA LYS A 191 10.78 22.99 8.06
C LYS A 191 9.34 22.49 7.99
N SER A 192 8.38 23.37 7.72
CA SER A 192 6.96 23.04 7.58
C SER A 192 6.70 22.18 6.35
N THR A 193 7.35 22.51 5.23
CA THR A 193 7.23 21.73 3.99
C THR A 193 7.77 20.31 4.18
N THR A 194 8.95 20.19 4.80
CA THR A 194 9.56 18.88 5.11
C THR A 194 8.68 18.08 6.07
N LEU A 195 8.07 18.72 7.07
CA LEU A 195 7.14 18.06 7.97
C LEU A 195 5.94 17.48 7.21
N LEU A 196 5.30 18.27 6.33
CA LEU A 196 4.21 17.77 5.48
C LEU A 196 4.66 16.59 4.62
N SER A 197 5.84 16.67 4.00
CA SER A 197 6.41 15.60 3.19
C SER A 197 6.71 14.34 4.01
N CYS A 198 7.15 14.47 5.26
CA CYS A 198 7.28 13.33 6.17
C CYS A 198 5.92 12.66 6.44
N TYR A 199 4.87 13.44 6.68
CA TYR A 199 3.53 12.89 6.84
C TYR A 199 3.04 12.17 5.58
N LEU A 200 3.19 12.78 4.39
CA LEU A 200 2.80 12.13 3.14
C LEU A 200 3.64 10.87 2.86
N ALA A 201 4.95 10.91 3.13
CA ALA A 201 5.81 9.73 3.03
C ALA A 201 5.34 8.60 3.96
N LEU A 202 4.93 8.90 5.19
CA LEU A 202 4.43 7.91 6.14
C LEU A 202 3.02 7.40 5.80
N LEU A 203 2.11 8.27 5.37
CA LEU A 203 0.71 7.91 5.09
C LEU A 203 0.50 7.26 3.73
N VAL A 204 1.32 7.62 2.73
CA VAL A 204 1.17 7.17 1.34
C VAL A 204 2.35 6.29 0.93
N GLY A 205 3.57 6.82 1.04
CA GLY A 205 4.77 6.16 0.52
C GLY A 205 5.12 4.86 1.24
N LEU A 206 5.11 4.87 2.58
CA LEU A 206 5.52 3.74 3.41
C LEU A 206 4.63 2.50 3.20
N PRO A 207 3.28 2.59 3.23
CA PRO A 207 2.38 1.56 2.76
C PRO A 207 2.78 0.94 1.42
N LEU A 208 2.93 1.79 0.40
CA LEU A 208 3.18 1.35 -0.97
C LEU A 208 4.49 0.60 -1.08
N VAL A 209 5.57 1.18 -0.56
CA VAL A 209 6.90 0.58 -0.63
C VAL A 209 7.01 -0.68 0.24
N HIS A 210 6.35 -0.72 1.39
CA HIS A 210 6.41 -1.90 2.25
C HIS A 210 5.67 -3.11 1.65
N VAL A 211 4.52 -2.89 0.99
CA VAL A 211 3.73 -3.98 0.39
C VAL A 211 4.27 -4.38 -0.98
N LEU A 212 4.67 -3.42 -1.81
CA LEU A 212 5.08 -3.64 -3.19
C LEU A 212 6.59 -3.78 -3.37
N GLY A 213 7.38 -3.47 -2.34
CA GLY A 213 8.83 -3.39 -2.41
C GLY A 213 9.33 -2.09 -3.04
N VAL A 214 10.65 -1.97 -3.15
CA VAL A 214 11.32 -0.79 -3.70
C VAL A 214 11.57 -1.01 -5.20
N PRO A 215 10.96 -0.24 -6.13
CA PRO A 215 11.00 -0.57 -7.56
C PRO A 215 12.40 -0.44 -8.18
N PHE A 216 13.24 0.43 -7.64
CA PHE A 216 14.58 0.72 -8.19
C PHE A 216 15.68 -0.22 -7.71
N LEU A 217 15.45 -1.01 -6.65
CA LEU A 217 16.44 -1.97 -6.15
C LEU A 217 16.33 -3.34 -6.83
N SER A 218 15.26 -3.58 -7.59
CA SER A 218 15.08 -4.75 -8.45
C SER A 218 15.91 -4.64 -9.73
N LEU A 219 17.17 -4.24 -9.62
CA LEU A 219 18.11 -4.29 -10.73
C LEU A 219 18.20 -5.75 -11.21
N PRO A 220 18.07 -6.02 -12.52
CA PRO A 220 18.26 -7.36 -13.04
C PRO A 220 19.64 -7.81 -12.56
N SER A 221 19.69 -8.85 -11.71
CA SER A 221 20.96 -9.45 -11.31
C SER A 221 21.69 -9.74 -12.61
N PRO A 222 22.87 -9.13 -12.86
CA PRO A 222 23.56 -9.25 -14.13
C PRO A 222 23.74 -10.74 -14.34
N SER A 223 23.01 -11.27 -15.31
CA SER A 223 22.97 -12.69 -15.61
C SER A 223 24.41 -13.13 -15.72
N SER A 224 24.89 -13.86 -14.72
CA SER A 224 26.20 -14.47 -14.77
C SER A 224 26.16 -15.34 -16.01
N SER A 225 26.88 -14.88 -17.04
CA SER A 225 27.03 -15.56 -18.32
C SER A 225 27.61 -16.93 -18.00
N ALA A 226 26.72 -17.90 -17.84
CA ALA A 226 27.06 -19.26 -17.53
C ALA A 226 27.77 -19.83 -18.75
N THR A 227 29.08 -20.03 -18.59
CA THR A 227 29.86 -21.01 -19.34
C THR A 227 29.03 -22.28 -19.52
N PRO A 228 28.88 -22.82 -20.75
CA PRO A 228 28.10 -24.03 -20.98
C PRO A 228 28.84 -25.23 -20.36
N ARG A 229 28.52 -25.57 -19.11
CA ARG A 229 29.06 -26.76 -18.44
C ARG A 229 28.03 -27.86 -18.53
N ASN A 230 28.24 -28.75 -19.51
CA ASN A 230 27.51 -30.01 -19.65
C ASN A 230 27.64 -30.82 -18.35
N GLY A 231 26.54 -30.98 -17.62
CA GLY A 231 26.51 -31.78 -16.40
C GLY A 231 25.17 -31.61 -15.69
N ILE A 232 24.33 -32.64 -15.82
CA ILE A 232 23.02 -32.84 -15.19
C ILE A 232 23.11 -32.46 -13.71
N THR A 233 22.74 -31.23 -13.38
CA THR A 233 22.62 -30.74 -12.01
C THR A 233 21.36 -29.87 -11.98
N SER A 234 20.44 -30.26 -11.12
CA SER A 234 19.14 -29.65 -10.87
C SER A 234 19.28 -28.13 -10.70
N ALA A 235 18.72 -27.39 -11.64
CA ALA A 235 18.73 -25.93 -11.65
C ALA A 235 18.08 -25.37 -10.38
N PRO A 236 18.76 -24.47 -9.64
CA PRO A 236 18.15 -23.77 -8.51
C PRO A 236 17.13 -22.74 -9.04
N SER A 237 15.85 -23.01 -8.80
CA SER A 237 14.68 -22.18 -9.18
C SER A 237 14.57 -20.89 -8.35
N ALA A 238 15.65 -20.11 -8.24
CA ALA A 238 15.75 -18.96 -7.33
C ALA A 238 15.36 -17.59 -7.95
N SER A 239 14.85 -17.53 -9.19
CA SER A 239 14.63 -16.27 -9.91
C SER A 239 13.18 -15.76 -9.99
N GLY A 240 12.21 -16.40 -9.32
CA GLY A 240 10.79 -16.04 -9.47
C GLY A 240 10.33 -14.73 -8.80
N GLN A 241 11.05 -14.24 -7.79
CA GLN A 241 10.49 -13.25 -6.87
C GLN A 241 10.54 -11.80 -7.39
N GLY A 242 11.58 -11.44 -8.15
CA GLY A 242 11.70 -10.10 -8.73
C GLY A 242 10.68 -9.83 -9.85
N GLY A 243 10.27 -10.89 -10.57
CA GLY A 243 9.27 -10.77 -11.64
C GLY A 243 7.88 -10.41 -11.12
N GLU A 244 7.46 -10.99 -9.99
CA GLU A 244 6.15 -10.71 -9.38
C GLU A 244 6.03 -9.26 -8.91
N GLN A 245 7.08 -8.70 -8.31
CA GLN A 245 7.09 -7.31 -7.86
C GLN A 245 6.96 -6.33 -9.03
N HIS A 246 7.71 -6.55 -10.11
CA HIS A 246 7.60 -5.71 -11.30
C HIS A 246 6.18 -5.75 -11.90
N LEU A 247 5.55 -6.93 -11.94
CA LEU A 247 4.17 -7.07 -12.39
C LEU A 247 3.21 -6.26 -11.51
N LEU A 248 3.32 -6.35 -10.18
CA LEU A 248 2.48 -5.58 -9.26
C LEU A 248 2.66 -4.07 -9.43
N TRP A 249 3.90 -3.60 -9.63
CA TRP A 249 4.18 -2.19 -9.92
C TRP A 249 3.58 -1.75 -11.26
N THR A 250 3.73 -2.56 -12.32
CA THR A 250 3.10 -2.25 -13.61
C THR A 250 1.58 -2.21 -13.50
N GLN A 251 0.97 -3.12 -12.75
CA GLN A 251 -0.47 -3.17 -12.52
C GLN A 251 -0.98 -1.97 -11.71
N LEU A 252 -0.19 -1.53 -10.72
CA LEU A 252 -0.47 -0.31 -9.97
C LEU A 252 -0.48 0.90 -10.92
N VAL A 253 0.54 1.02 -11.77
CA VAL A 253 0.69 2.14 -12.72
C VAL A 253 -0.37 2.11 -13.80
N THR A 254 -0.76 0.93 -14.30
CA THR A 254 -1.85 0.78 -15.27
C THR A 254 -3.23 0.91 -14.64
N LEU A 255 -3.30 1.01 -13.30
CA LEU A 255 -4.54 1.02 -12.52
C LEU A 255 -5.48 -0.11 -12.95
N ASP A 256 -4.93 -1.29 -13.25
CA ASP A 256 -5.72 -2.48 -13.61
C ASP A 256 -6.30 -3.15 -12.35
N ILE A 257 -7.09 -2.36 -11.63
CA ILE A 257 -7.69 -2.69 -10.35
C ILE A 257 -8.67 -3.87 -10.48
N ALA A 258 -9.21 -4.09 -11.68
CA ALA A 258 -10.19 -5.13 -11.96
C ALA A 258 -9.61 -6.55 -11.74
N HIS A 259 -8.34 -6.77 -12.05
CA HIS A 259 -7.72 -8.09 -11.99
C HIS A 259 -7.12 -8.43 -10.62
N HIS A 260 -6.78 -7.42 -9.81
CA HIS A 260 -6.12 -7.61 -8.51
C HIS A 260 -6.81 -6.85 -7.37
N PRO A 261 -7.96 -7.39 -6.87
CA PRO A 261 -8.71 -6.78 -5.77
C PRO A 261 -7.90 -6.59 -4.48
N ALA A 262 -6.81 -7.35 -4.32
CA ALA A 262 -5.93 -7.27 -3.15
C ALA A 262 -5.17 -5.92 -3.04
N ILE A 263 -5.04 -5.17 -4.14
CA ILE A 263 -4.28 -3.91 -4.16
C ILE A 263 -5.16 -2.70 -3.77
N LEU A 264 -6.50 -2.81 -3.84
CA LEU A 264 -7.40 -1.69 -3.51
C LEU A 264 -7.16 -1.08 -2.12
N PRO A 265 -6.97 -1.85 -1.03
CA PRO A 265 -6.74 -1.29 0.29
C PRO A 265 -5.47 -0.45 0.41
N LEU A 266 -4.57 -0.55 -0.57
CA LEU A 266 -3.36 0.22 -0.64
C LEU A 266 -3.55 1.51 -1.44
N VAL A 267 -4.25 1.41 -2.59
CA VAL A 267 -4.38 2.49 -3.57
C VAL A 267 -5.46 3.48 -3.19
N VAL A 268 -6.63 2.99 -2.77
CA VAL A 268 -7.78 3.86 -2.48
C VAL A 268 -7.44 4.85 -1.37
N PRO A 269 -6.86 4.44 -0.21
CA PRO A 269 -6.48 5.40 0.83
C PRO A 269 -5.35 6.34 0.40
N ALA A 270 -4.37 5.87 -0.37
CA ALA A 270 -3.31 6.73 -0.91
C ALA A 270 -3.86 7.85 -1.79
N VAL A 271 -4.75 7.51 -2.73
CA VAL A 271 -5.38 8.47 -3.64
C VAL A 271 -6.24 9.47 -2.86
N THR A 272 -7.06 9.01 -1.92
CA THR A 272 -7.93 9.90 -1.13
C THR A 272 -7.13 10.81 -0.19
N VAL A 273 -6.01 10.35 0.37
CA VAL A 273 -5.08 11.20 1.12
C VAL A 273 -4.58 12.34 0.24
N LEU A 274 -4.05 12.04 -0.94
CA LEU A 274 -3.48 13.04 -1.84
C LEU A 274 -4.54 14.01 -2.35
N SER A 275 -5.71 13.51 -2.79
CA SER A 275 -6.79 14.35 -3.30
C SER A 275 -7.34 15.28 -2.22
N THR A 276 -7.56 14.76 -1.00
CA THR A 276 -8.13 15.54 0.10
C THR A 276 -7.12 16.55 0.63
N ALA A 277 -5.84 16.17 0.79
CA ALA A 277 -4.78 17.11 1.16
C ALA A 277 -4.62 18.25 0.13
N ALA A 278 -4.67 17.92 -1.16
CA ALA A 278 -4.54 18.89 -2.24
C ALA A 278 -5.77 19.79 -2.40
N THR A 279 -6.98 19.33 -2.10
CA THR A 279 -8.21 20.10 -2.29
C THR A 279 -8.69 20.78 -1.00
N LEU A 280 -8.99 20.01 0.05
CA LEU A 280 -9.45 20.57 1.32
C LEU A 280 -8.33 21.32 2.03
N GLY A 281 -7.10 20.82 1.97
CA GLY A 281 -5.96 21.50 2.59
C GLY A 281 -5.69 22.86 1.95
N THR A 282 -5.69 22.94 0.61
CA THR A 282 -5.49 24.21 -0.10
C THR A 282 -6.69 25.15 0.03
N ALA A 283 -7.93 24.64 0.01
CA ALA A 283 -9.11 25.45 0.24
C ALA A 283 -9.12 26.06 1.64
N ALA A 284 -8.72 25.28 2.66
CA ALA A 284 -8.62 25.77 4.03
C ALA A 284 -7.53 26.85 4.20
N LEU A 285 -6.43 26.73 3.43
CA LEU A 285 -5.40 27.77 3.35
C LEU A 285 -5.90 29.02 2.60
N ALA A 286 -6.64 28.86 1.51
CA ALA A 286 -7.14 29.96 0.69
C ALA A 286 -8.23 30.80 1.38
N LEU A 287 -8.99 30.19 2.30
CA LEU A 287 -9.98 30.91 3.10
C LEU A 287 -9.36 31.84 4.14
N ASP A 288 -8.05 31.70 4.42
CA ASP A 288 -7.19 32.52 5.29
C ASP A 288 -7.94 33.46 6.25
N TRP A 289 -8.56 32.89 7.29
CA TRP A 289 -9.26 33.65 8.33
C TRP A 289 -8.30 34.09 9.44
N GLU A 290 -7.00 34.18 9.14
CA GLU A 290 -5.93 34.48 10.09
C GLU A 290 -5.93 33.56 11.33
N ARG A 291 -6.48 32.35 11.21
CA ARG A 291 -6.53 31.39 12.31
C ARG A 291 -5.24 30.58 12.37
N GLN A 292 -4.72 30.36 13.57
CA GLN A 292 -3.49 29.60 13.76
C GLN A 292 -3.57 28.14 13.24
N TRP A 293 -4.76 27.52 13.28
CA TRP A 293 -4.96 26.19 12.68
C TRP A 293 -4.91 26.19 11.15
N GLN A 294 -5.06 27.35 10.50
CA GLN A 294 -4.88 27.55 9.06
C GLN A 294 -3.41 27.79 8.69
N THR A 295 -2.48 27.82 9.64
CA THR A 295 -1.06 27.99 9.31
C THR A 295 -0.49 26.73 8.65
N PHE A 296 0.16 26.90 7.50
CA PHE A 296 0.85 25.82 6.81
C PHE A 296 1.91 25.15 7.74
N PRO A 297 1.92 23.80 7.88
CA PRO A 297 1.29 22.79 7.03
C PRO A 297 0.04 22.13 7.63
N LEU A 298 -0.51 22.66 8.72
CA LEU A 298 -1.52 21.97 9.54
C LEU A 298 -2.80 21.59 8.76
N PRO A 299 -3.41 22.48 7.95
CA PRO A 299 -4.60 22.12 7.18
C PRO A 299 -4.38 20.96 6.23
N CYS A 300 -3.21 20.91 5.58
CA CYS A 300 -2.85 19.84 4.66
C CYS A 300 -2.68 18.50 5.40
N ILE A 301 -2.09 18.50 6.59
CA ILE A 301 -1.94 17.29 7.42
C ILE A 301 -3.32 16.80 7.89
N ALA A 302 -4.18 17.71 8.39
CA ALA A 302 -5.52 17.37 8.83
C ALA A 302 -6.37 16.81 7.67
N ALA A 303 -6.31 17.45 6.51
CA ALA A 303 -6.97 17.00 5.28
C ALA A 303 -6.41 15.65 4.78
N ALA A 304 -5.11 15.41 4.90
CA ALA A 304 -4.50 14.11 4.59
C ALA A 304 -5.06 12.99 5.50
N VAL A 305 -5.16 13.23 6.81
CA VAL A 305 -5.73 12.26 7.76
C VAL A 305 -7.22 12.01 7.47
N ALA A 306 -7.98 13.07 7.18
CA ALA A 306 -9.39 12.94 6.77
C ALA A 306 -9.54 12.13 5.46
N GLY A 307 -8.65 12.37 4.48
CA GLY A 307 -8.58 11.59 3.26
C GLY A 307 -8.28 10.12 3.50
N LEU A 308 -7.37 9.80 4.43
CA LEU A 308 -7.09 8.42 4.83
C LEU A 308 -8.33 7.74 5.43
N MET A 309 -9.05 8.44 6.32
CA MET A 309 -10.29 7.94 6.90
C MET A 309 -11.32 7.60 5.82
N ALA A 310 -11.55 8.55 4.90
CA ALA A 310 -12.48 8.36 3.79
C ALA A 310 -12.09 7.16 2.91
N GLY A 311 -10.81 7.03 2.56
CA GLY A 311 -10.32 5.94 1.73
C GLY A 311 -10.43 4.57 2.41
N ASN A 312 -10.14 4.50 3.71
CA ASN A 312 -10.32 3.28 4.50
C ASN A 312 -11.80 2.88 4.57
N THR A 313 -12.71 3.83 4.79
CA THR A 313 -14.15 3.58 4.80
C THR A 313 -14.63 3.09 3.43
N LEU A 314 -14.23 3.74 2.34
CA LEU A 314 -14.57 3.32 0.98
C LEU A 314 -14.07 1.90 0.68
N THR A 315 -12.84 1.59 1.06
CA THR A 315 -12.25 0.25 0.89
C THR A 315 -13.02 -0.79 1.70
N ALA A 316 -13.37 -0.49 2.95
CA ALA A 316 -14.14 -1.40 3.79
C ALA A 316 -15.53 -1.68 3.18
N VAL A 317 -16.25 -0.63 2.78
CA VAL A 317 -17.56 -0.76 2.12
C VAL A 317 -17.46 -1.59 0.84
N TRP A 318 -16.43 -1.37 0.03
CA TRP A 318 -16.18 -2.18 -1.16
C TRP A 318 -15.93 -3.65 -0.81
N ALA A 319 -15.08 -3.93 0.19
CA ALA A 319 -14.75 -5.29 0.59
C ALA A 319 -15.96 -6.07 1.12
N TRP A 320 -16.92 -5.39 1.75
CA TRP A 320 -18.19 -5.98 2.21
C TRP A 320 -19.16 -6.30 1.08
N ARG A 321 -19.10 -5.59 -0.06
CA ARG A 321 -19.99 -5.78 -1.20
C ARG A 321 -19.61 -6.94 -2.13
N GLN A 322 -18.33 -7.33 -2.15
CA GLN A 322 -17.87 -8.50 -2.92
C GLN A 322 -18.44 -9.80 -2.38
#